data_AF-A0A0M9BR79-F1
#
_entry.id   AF-A0A0M9BR79-F1
#
_cell.length_a   1.000
_cell.length_b   1.000
_cell.length_c   1.000
_cell.angle_alpha   90.00
_cell.angle_beta   90.00
_cell.angle_gamma   90.00
#
_symmetry.space_group_name_H-M   'P 1'
#
loop_
_entity.id
_entity.type
_entity.pdbx_description
1 polymer ?
#
loop_
_entity_poly.entity_id
_entity_poly.type
_entity_poly.pdbx_seq_one_letter_code
_entity_poly.pdbx_strand_id
1 'polypeptide(L)'
;MKTNKAMKNLLDELSQSNKFINSDLLNPNFIEWDNCILIDTSSLSNTDSIGKIIYQDRTDLEVSINHYHVDDLWTGFKLVSNWEENLKSNYPKREFILILSSTIEGEDVVIRFYQSRDNEPEWINLNDLEGYKEEAILVIEILNVIQ
;
A
#
# COMPACT_ATOMS: atom_id res chain seq x y z
N MET A 1 -0.23 -6.84 11.42
CA MET A 1 0.71 -5.75 11.09
C MET A 1 2.11 -6.18 11.48
N LYS A 2 3.07 -6.03 10.57
CA LYS A 2 4.51 -6.28 10.76
C LYS A 2 5.25 -4.98 10.45
N THR A 3 6.33 -4.68 11.15
CA THR A 3 7.15 -3.49 10.90
C THR A 3 8.63 -3.83 11.09
N ASN A 4 9.51 -3.14 10.39
CA ASN A 4 10.93 -3.13 10.79
C ASN A 4 11.18 -2.12 11.92
N LYS A 5 12.39 -2.13 12.49
CA LYS A 5 12.79 -1.28 13.61
C LYS A 5 12.71 0.21 13.26
N ALA A 6 13.09 0.59 12.04
CA ALA A 6 13.05 1.98 11.59
C ALA A 6 11.62 2.53 11.63
N MET A 7 10.67 1.82 11.01
CA MET A 7 9.26 2.21 11.05
C MET A 7 8.69 2.23 12.45
N LYS A 8 9.03 1.24 13.29
CA LYS A 8 8.57 1.22 14.68
C LYS A 8 8.99 2.50 15.42
N ASN A 9 10.25 2.92 15.29
CA ASN A 9 10.73 4.14 15.93
C ASN A 9 9.96 5.38 15.44
N LEU A 10 9.76 5.51 14.12
CA LEU A 10 9.01 6.62 13.54
C LEU A 10 7.57 6.65 14.04
N LEU A 11 6.89 5.50 14.10
CA LEU A 11 5.53 5.40 14.62
C LEU A 11 5.43 5.71 16.11
N ASP A 12 6.43 5.34 16.91
CA ASP A 12 6.49 5.68 18.34
C ASP A 12 6.68 7.20 18.56
N GLU A 13 7.35 7.88 17.63
CA GLU A 13 7.58 9.33 17.63
C GLU A 13 6.41 10.16 17.06
N LEU A 14 5.43 9.52 16.40
CA LEU A 14 4.24 10.18 15.88
C LEU A 14 3.38 10.73 17.04
N SER A 15 3.68 11.97 17.44
CA SER A 15 2.78 12.76 18.28
C SER A 15 1.44 12.97 17.56
N GLN A 16 0.32 12.88 18.29
CA GLN A 16 -1.02 12.98 17.72
C GLN A 16 -1.21 14.35 17.03
N SER A 17 -0.97 14.40 15.72
CA SER A 17 -1.24 15.57 14.92
C SER A 17 -2.70 15.51 14.47
N ASN A 18 -3.52 16.48 14.90
CA ASN A 18 -4.90 16.61 14.41
C ASN A 18 -4.91 17.31 13.04
N LYS A 19 -4.10 16.81 12.09
CA LYS A 19 -4.16 17.26 10.70
C LYS A 19 -5.44 16.72 10.05
N PHE A 20 -6.14 17.61 9.36
CA PHE A 20 -7.31 17.25 8.57
C PHE A 20 -6.87 16.45 7.34
N ILE A 21 -7.42 15.25 7.18
CA ILE A 21 -7.19 14.40 6.00
C ILE A 21 -8.39 14.58 5.06
N ASN A 22 -8.13 14.82 3.78
CA ASN A 22 -9.20 14.92 2.78
C ASN A 22 -9.98 13.60 2.70
N SER A 23 -11.31 13.66 2.76
CA SER A 23 -12.20 12.49 2.72
C SER A 23 -12.04 11.65 1.45
N ASP A 24 -11.71 12.30 0.34
CA ASP A 24 -11.54 11.63 -0.96
C ASP A 24 -10.29 10.74 -0.98
N LEU A 25 -9.28 11.07 -0.16
CA LEU A 25 -8.09 10.24 0.02
C LEU A 25 -8.35 9.05 0.93
N LEU A 26 -9.21 9.23 1.94
CA LEU A 26 -9.62 8.15 2.82
C LEU A 26 -10.27 7.04 1.99
N ASN A 27 -11.23 7.37 1.12
CA ASN A 27 -11.98 6.38 0.35
C ASN A 27 -11.60 6.39 -1.14
N PRO A 28 -10.47 5.78 -1.53
CA PRO A 28 -10.12 5.64 -2.93
C PRO A 28 -11.17 4.76 -3.64
N ASN A 29 -11.46 5.11 -4.89
CA ASN A 29 -12.20 4.19 -5.76
C ASN A 29 -11.24 3.10 -6.23
N PHE A 30 -11.63 1.85 -6.05
CA PHE A 30 -10.92 0.70 -6.59
C PHE A 30 -11.67 0.13 -7.80
N ILE A 31 -10.93 -0.23 -8.83
CA ILE A 31 -11.45 -0.88 -10.03
C ILE A 31 -10.90 -2.30 -10.13
N GLU A 32 -11.73 -3.21 -10.62
CA GLU A 32 -11.28 -4.56 -10.95
C GLU A 32 -10.95 -4.65 -12.45
N TRP A 33 -9.73 -5.09 -12.77
CA TRP A 33 -9.29 -5.32 -14.14
C TRP A 33 -8.37 -6.54 -14.20
N ASP A 34 -8.66 -7.49 -15.07
CA ASP A 34 -7.90 -8.75 -15.24
C ASP A 34 -7.61 -9.48 -13.90
N ASN A 35 -8.62 -9.52 -13.03
CA ASN A 35 -8.52 -10.09 -11.67
C ASN A 35 -7.49 -9.38 -10.76
N CYS A 36 -7.06 -8.18 -11.12
CA CYS A 36 -6.35 -7.25 -10.24
C CYS A 36 -7.30 -6.23 -9.63
N ILE A 37 -7.00 -5.79 -8.42
CA ILE A 37 -7.69 -4.65 -7.80
C ILE A 37 -6.75 -3.45 -7.89
N LEU A 38 -7.17 -2.43 -8.62
CA LEU A 38 -6.35 -1.27 -8.93
C LEU A 38 -6.96 0.01 -8.36
N ILE A 39 -6.11 0.96 -7.94
CA ILE A 39 -6.54 2.32 -7.61
C ILE A 39 -7.03 2.99 -8.90
N ASP A 40 -8.22 3.57 -8.86
CA ASP A 40 -8.71 4.41 -9.95
C ASP A 40 -7.95 5.74 -9.99
N THR A 41 -6.97 5.82 -10.87
CA THR A 41 -6.18 7.03 -11.13
C THR A 41 -6.76 7.88 -12.26
N SER A 42 -7.94 7.56 -12.79
CA SER A 42 -8.55 8.29 -13.92
C SER A 42 -8.85 9.77 -13.61
N SER A 43 -8.98 10.13 -12.34
CA SER A 43 -9.08 11.53 -11.88
C SER A 43 -7.74 12.27 -11.82
N LEU A 44 -6.60 11.56 -11.91
CA LEU A 44 -5.23 12.08 -11.79
C LEU A 44 -4.56 12.31 -13.16
N SER A 45 -5.33 12.44 -14.23
CA SER A 45 -4.83 12.48 -15.60
C SER A 45 -3.76 13.57 -15.81
N ASN A 46 -2.52 13.15 -16.02
CA ASN A 46 -1.70 13.65 -17.12
C ASN A 46 -1.22 12.44 -17.91
N THR A 47 -1.80 12.30 -19.10
CA THR A 47 -1.46 11.29 -20.09
C THR A 47 -0.11 11.61 -20.69
N ASP A 48 0.96 11.10 -20.09
CA ASP A 48 2.25 10.98 -20.78
C ASP A 48 2.43 9.55 -21.25
N SER A 49 2.41 9.40 -22.57
CA SER A 49 2.80 8.24 -23.38
C SER A 49 3.11 6.96 -22.60
N ILE A 50 2.09 6.12 -22.41
CA ILE A 50 2.27 4.72 -22.01
C ILE A 50 2.97 4.04 -23.18
N GLY A 51 4.31 4.06 -23.18
CA GLY A 51 5.09 3.00 -23.79
C GLY A 51 4.52 1.68 -23.30
N LYS A 52 4.49 0.63 -24.12
CA LYS A 52 3.90 -0.65 -23.75
C LYS A 52 4.68 -1.25 -22.57
N ILE A 53 4.30 -0.91 -21.34
CA ILE A 53 4.89 -1.46 -20.12
C ILE A 53 4.48 -2.92 -20.10
N ILE A 54 5.49 -3.79 -20.06
CA ILE A 54 5.29 -5.24 -19.94
C ILE A 54 5.59 -5.55 -18.48
N TYR A 55 4.55 -5.89 -17.75
CA TYR A 55 4.67 -6.40 -16.38
C TYR A 55 4.96 -7.90 -16.41
N GLN A 56 5.75 -8.37 -15.44
CA GLN A 56 6.14 -9.78 -15.38
C GLN A 56 4.97 -10.68 -14.98
N ASP A 57 4.17 -10.20 -14.03
CA ASP A 57 2.95 -10.84 -13.53
C ASP A 57 1.97 -9.78 -13.00
N ARG A 58 0.89 -10.23 -12.34
CA ARG A 58 -0.14 -9.34 -11.80
C ARG A 58 0.30 -8.65 -10.52
N THR A 59 1.14 -9.28 -9.70
CA THR A 59 1.78 -8.61 -8.55
C THR A 59 2.61 -7.42 -9.00
N ASP A 60 3.47 -7.57 -10.02
CA ASP A 60 4.30 -6.50 -10.58
C ASP A 60 3.45 -5.34 -11.15
N LEU A 61 2.37 -5.67 -11.85
CA LEU A 61 1.36 -4.71 -12.31
C LEU A 61 0.71 -3.95 -11.14
N GLU A 62 0.17 -4.68 -10.16
CA GLU A 62 -0.53 -4.09 -9.03
C GLU A 62 0.37 -3.20 -8.21
N VAL A 63 1.59 -3.63 -7.88
CA VAL A 63 2.52 -2.80 -7.10
C VAL A 63 2.95 -1.55 -7.87
N SER A 64 3.06 -1.62 -9.19
CA SER A 64 3.40 -0.47 -10.03
C SER A 64 2.27 0.55 -10.13
N ILE A 65 1.01 0.10 -10.20
CA ILE A 65 -0.16 0.96 -10.36
C ILE A 65 -0.67 1.46 -9.01
N ASN A 66 -0.77 0.56 -8.02
CA ASN A 66 -1.25 0.85 -6.68
C ASN A 66 -0.11 1.45 -5.83
N HIS A 67 0.56 2.47 -6.36
CA HIS A 67 1.61 3.21 -5.69
C HIS A 67 1.10 4.63 -5.48
N TYR A 68 0.98 5.04 -4.22
CA TYR A 68 0.45 6.36 -3.87
C TYR A 68 1.40 7.11 -2.94
N HIS A 69 1.87 8.28 -3.38
CA HIS A 69 2.68 9.17 -2.56
C HIS A 69 1.82 9.96 -1.57
N VAL A 70 2.30 10.07 -0.34
CA VAL A 70 1.62 10.78 0.75
C VAL A 70 2.56 11.83 1.34
N ASP A 71 2.00 12.96 1.75
CA ASP A 71 2.79 14.11 2.24
C ASP A 71 3.59 13.80 3.52
N ASP A 72 3.02 12.99 4.42
CA ASP A 72 3.65 12.65 5.69
C ASP A 72 3.22 11.28 6.24
N LEU A 73 4.02 10.76 7.17
CA LEU A 73 3.85 9.42 7.72
C LEU A 73 2.56 9.27 8.53
N TRP A 74 2.12 10.33 9.22
CA TRP A 74 0.87 10.31 9.98
C TRP A 74 -0.33 10.09 9.06
N THR A 75 -0.37 10.84 7.97
CA THR A 75 -1.39 10.73 6.92
C THR A 75 -1.31 9.36 6.26
N GLY A 76 -0.09 8.89 5.96
CA GLY A 76 0.13 7.57 5.37
C GLY A 76 -0.39 6.43 6.26
N PHE A 77 -0.12 6.51 7.57
CA PHE A 77 -0.60 5.54 8.55
C PHE A 77 -2.13 5.52 8.65
N LYS A 78 -2.79 6.68 8.63
CA LYS A 78 -4.26 6.75 8.64
C LYS A 78 -4.89 6.22 7.36
N LEU A 79 -4.30 6.56 6.21
CA LEU A 79 -4.76 6.10 4.91
C LEU A 79 -4.64 4.58 4.77
N VAL A 80 -3.49 4.00 5.13
CA VAL A 80 -3.29 2.54 5.00
C VAL A 80 -4.27 1.74 5.86
N SER A 81 -4.59 2.20 7.08
CA SER A 81 -5.65 1.59 7.91
C SER A 81 -7.03 1.73 7.28
N ASN A 82 -7.35 2.88 6.68
CA ASN A 82 -8.65 3.06 6.03
C ASN A 82 -8.78 2.21 4.75
N TRP A 83 -7.68 2.07 4.00
CA TRP A 83 -7.63 1.21 2.82
C TRP A 83 -7.76 -0.26 3.20
N GLU A 84 -7.18 -0.67 4.33
CA GLU A 84 -7.36 -2.02 4.88
C GLU A 84 -8.84 -2.34 5.10
N GLU A 85 -9.58 -1.43 5.77
CA GLU A 85 -11.02 -1.59 6.02
C GLU A 85 -11.83 -1.62 4.72
N ASN A 86 -11.53 -0.72 3.78
CA ASN A 86 -12.21 -0.68 2.48
C ASN A 86 -11.98 -1.96 1.67
N LEU A 87 -10.74 -2.47 1.60
CA LEU A 87 -10.42 -3.69 0.87
C LEU A 87 -11.10 -4.91 1.50
N LYS A 88 -11.08 -5.04 2.83
CA LYS A 88 -11.79 -6.10 3.57
C LYS A 88 -13.30 -6.08 3.29
N SER A 89 -13.90 -4.90 3.27
CA SER A 89 -15.35 -4.75 3.09
C SER A 89 -15.79 -5.06 1.66
N ASN A 90 -15.06 -4.55 0.67
CA ASN A 90 -15.44 -4.67 -0.74
C ASN A 90 -14.99 -6.00 -1.39
N TYR A 91 -13.88 -6.57 -0.90
CA TYR A 91 -13.27 -7.78 -1.48
C TYR A 91 -12.99 -8.86 -0.41
N PRO A 92 -14.00 -9.29 0.37
CA PRO A 92 -13.81 -10.14 1.55
C PRO A 92 -13.23 -11.54 1.26
N LYS A 93 -13.25 -11.98 -0.01
CA LYS A 93 -12.72 -13.28 -0.45
C LYS A 93 -11.31 -13.20 -1.03
N ARG A 94 -10.70 -12.01 -1.05
CA ARG A 94 -9.38 -11.76 -1.60
C ARG A 94 -8.41 -11.43 -0.47
N GLU A 95 -7.17 -11.83 -0.67
CA GLU A 95 -6.08 -11.56 0.25
C GLU A 95 -5.24 -10.42 -0.30
N PHE A 96 -4.76 -9.54 0.56
CA PHE A 96 -3.97 -8.39 0.15
C PHE A 96 -2.78 -8.18 1.06
N ILE A 97 -1.73 -7.61 0.49
CA ILE A 97 -0.60 -7.06 1.21
C ILE A 97 -0.63 -5.57 1.02
N LEU A 98 -0.77 -4.82 2.11
CA LEU A 98 -0.63 -3.37 2.13
C LEU A 98 0.72 -3.03 2.74
N ILE A 99 1.39 -2.07 2.13
CA ILE A 99 2.72 -1.61 2.53
C ILE A 99 2.65 -0.10 2.71
N LEU A 100 3.10 0.39 3.86
CA LEU A 100 3.44 1.78 4.06
C LEU A 100 4.96 1.84 4.20
N SER A 101 5.61 2.60 3.34
CA SER A 101 7.06 2.77 3.37
C SER A 101 7.45 4.24 3.37
N SER A 102 8.63 4.54 3.91
CA SER A 102 9.28 5.84 3.87
C SER A 102 10.79 5.64 3.93
N THR A 103 11.58 6.70 3.80
CA THR A 103 12.98 6.66 4.27
C THR A 103 13.02 6.42 5.79
N ILE A 104 14.20 6.10 6.33
CA ILE A 104 14.38 5.92 7.78
C ILE A 104 14.14 7.21 8.58
N GLU A 105 14.21 8.37 7.92
CA GLU A 105 13.88 9.69 8.46
C GLU A 105 12.38 10.04 8.37
N GLY A 106 11.57 9.20 7.72
CA GLY A 106 10.13 9.44 7.55
C GLY A 106 9.76 10.29 6.33
N GLU A 107 10.66 10.44 5.36
CA GLU A 107 10.44 11.15 4.10
C GLU A 107 10.00 10.18 2.98
N ASP A 108 9.58 10.72 1.83
CA ASP A 108 9.15 9.93 0.65
C ASP A 108 8.11 8.84 0.99
N VAL A 109 7.08 9.24 1.72
CA VAL A 109 6.06 8.31 2.21
C VAL A 109 5.23 7.77 1.05
N VAL A 110 5.14 6.45 0.95
CA VAL A 110 4.41 5.74 -0.09
C VAL A 110 3.52 4.67 0.53
N ILE A 111 2.29 4.59 0.05
CA ILE A 111 1.39 3.45 0.27
C ILE A 111 1.38 2.62 -1.00
N ARG A 112 1.57 1.31 -0.82
CA ARG A 112 1.37 0.31 -1.87
C ARG A 112 0.40 -0.76 -1.43
N PHE A 113 -0.27 -1.39 -2.38
CA PHE A 113 -0.91 -2.68 -2.11
C PHE A 113 -0.98 -3.57 -3.33
N TYR A 114 -1.01 -4.87 -3.09
CA TYR A 114 -1.25 -5.87 -4.13
C TYR A 114 -2.04 -7.03 -3.55
N GLN A 115 -2.66 -7.82 -4.43
CA GLN A 115 -3.37 -9.01 -4.00
C GLN A 115 -2.35 -10.14 -3.77
N SER A 116 -2.42 -10.81 -2.62
CA SER A 116 -1.63 -12.01 -2.37
C SER A 116 -2.20 -13.19 -3.15
N ARG A 117 -1.33 -13.96 -3.80
CA ARG A 117 -1.71 -15.12 -4.63
C ARG A 117 -0.69 -16.25 -4.44
N ASP A 118 -1.16 -17.47 -4.24
CA ASP A 118 -0.29 -18.65 -4.02
C ASP A 118 0.65 -18.97 -5.19
N ASN A 119 0.32 -18.49 -6.39
CA ASN A 119 1.02 -18.81 -7.63
C ASN A 119 1.90 -17.68 -8.18
N GLU A 120 1.99 -16.55 -7.48
CA GLU A 120 2.81 -15.40 -7.86
C GLU A 120 3.78 -15.07 -6.72
N PRO A 121 5.01 -14.62 -7.02
CA PRO A 121 5.96 -14.27 -5.98
C PRO A 121 5.45 -13.08 -5.15
N GLU A 122 5.78 -13.07 -3.85
CA GLU A 122 5.60 -11.88 -3.03
C GLU A 122 6.54 -10.76 -3.50
N TRP A 123 6.02 -9.54 -3.59
CA TRP A 123 6.83 -8.38 -3.95
C TRP A 123 7.77 -7.94 -2.83
N ILE A 124 7.31 -8.08 -1.58
CA ILE A 124 8.09 -7.79 -0.37
C ILE A 124 8.44 -9.08 0.37
N ASN A 125 9.66 -9.17 0.90
CA ASN A 125 10.06 -10.32 1.71
C ASN A 125 9.44 -10.23 3.12
N LEU A 126 8.26 -10.83 3.30
CA LEU A 126 7.52 -10.82 4.58
C LEU A 126 8.28 -11.45 5.75
N ASN A 127 9.32 -12.24 5.48
CA ASN A 127 10.13 -12.93 6.49
C ASN A 127 11.34 -12.11 6.97
N ASP A 128 11.73 -11.06 6.23
CA ASP A 128 12.89 -10.24 6.57
C ASP A 128 12.70 -8.77 6.17
N LEU A 129 11.88 -8.07 6.95
CA LEU A 129 11.70 -6.62 6.77
C LEU A 129 12.93 -5.81 7.25
N GLU A 130 13.81 -6.38 8.08
CA GLU A 130 15.04 -5.73 8.53
C GLU A 130 16.12 -5.69 7.43
N GLY A 131 16.01 -6.55 6.41
CA GLY A 131 16.86 -6.53 5.22
C GLY A 131 16.76 -5.21 4.43
N TYR A 132 15.67 -4.47 4.57
CA TYR A 132 15.43 -3.16 3.94
C TYR A 132 16.06 -2.04 4.76
N LYS A 133 17.38 -1.87 4.63
CA LYS A 133 18.20 -1.02 5.52
C LYS A 133 17.95 0.47 5.41
N GLU A 134 17.51 0.93 4.25
CA GLU A 134 17.31 2.36 3.93
C GLU A 134 15.85 2.79 4.00
N GLU A 135 14.94 1.84 4.30
CA GLU A 135 13.50 2.09 4.31
C GLU A 135 12.93 1.77 5.69
N ALA A 136 12.02 2.62 6.15
CA ALA A 136 11.09 2.26 7.20
C ALA A 136 9.87 1.60 6.55
N ILE A 137 9.52 0.39 6.99
CA ILE A 137 8.43 -0.39 6.39
C ILE A 137 7.43 -0.87 7.44
N LEU A 138 6.14 -0.68 7.13
CA LEU A 138 4.98 -1.31 7.77
C LEU A 138 4.24 -2.16 6.72
N VAL A 139 3.88 -3.38 7.11
CA VAL A 139 3.09 -4.31 6.30
C VAL A 139 1.82 -4.72 7.04
N ILE A 140 0.70 -4.72 6.34
CA ILE A 140 -0.59 -5.25 6.79
C ILE A 140 -1.01 -6.35 5.83
N GLU A 141 -1.19 -7.55 6.39
CA GLU A 141 -1.71 -8.72 5.68
C GLU A 141 -3.23 -8.79 5.90
N ILE A 142 -3.99 -8.70 4.82
CA ILE A 142 -5.42 -8.99 4.79
C ILE A 142 -5.57 -10.42 4.33
N LEU A 143 -5.94 -11.30 5.25
CA LEU A 143 -6.16 -12.72 4.97
C LEU A 143 -7.66 -12.98 4.78
N ASN A 144 -7.98 -13.92 3.91
CA ASN A 144 -9.35 -14.36 3.72
C ASN A 144 -9.78 -15.11 4.99
N VAL A 145 -10.85 -14.65 5.63
CA VAL A 145 -11.45 -15.40 6.74
C VAL A 145 -12.31 -16.49 6.12
N ILE A 146 -11.79 -17.72 6.08
CA ILE A 146 -12.59 -18.90 5.73
C ILE A 146 -13.74 -18.97 6.75
N GLN A 147 -14.96 -18.69 6.30
CA GLN A 147 -16.20 -18.94 7.05
C GLN A 147 -16.57 -20.42 6.99
#